data_AF-A0A4V3GMN0-F1
#
_entry.id   AF-A0A4V3GMN0-F1
#
_cell.length_a   1.000
_cell.length_b   1.000
_cell.length_c   1.000
_cell.angle_alpha   90.00
_cell.angle_beta   90.00
_cell.angle_gamma   90.00
#
_symmetry.space_group_name_H-M   'P 1'
#
loop_
_entity.id
_entity.type
_entity.pdbx_description
1 polymer ?
#
loop_
_entity_poly.entity_id
_entity_poly.type
_entity_poly.pdbx_seq_one_letter_code
_entity_poly.pdbx_strand_id
1 'polypeptide(L)'
;MSVPSLQQAVDRYGVSLTVPSKLRDLHPRKQGNPGNAAALAPAIVLTTISAFEGFVEEFVALVVGHRGQSYGQIAKLVSINNPTVKTFDEKLTQVLGWGTGVAWKSAYTVEVWKPPAIGDSTWIQKQTLNWSDAVDQVEGWMQVRHCLSHGLVAGWRPEYWPGPMRGSIHASSVLRPSAGGKHSLSIHGAESCAHLLVSTARAMANQATTYIGQPALNWSKVPTFAL
;
A
#
# COMPACT_ATOMS: atom_id res chain seq x y z
N MET A 1 -31.43 -6.23 7.74
CA MET A 1 -30.48 -5.26 7.13
C MET A 1 -29.68 -6.02 6.10
N SER A 2 -29.66 -5.59 4.84
CA SER A 2 -28.85 -6.24 3.81
C SER A 2 -27.44 -5.66 3.89
N VAL A 3 -26.46 -6.49 4.24
CA VAL A 3 -25.04 -6.09 4.25
C VAL A 3 -24.52 -6.21 2.81
N PRO A 4 -23.93 -5.16 2.23
CA PRO A 4 -23.41 -5.26 0.87
C PRO A 4 -22.31 -6.32 0.74
N SER A 5 -22.13 -6.84 -0.47
CA SER A 5 -21.08 -7.84 -0.74
C SER A 5 -19.68 -7.26 -0.54
N LEU A 6 -18.75 -8.05 0.01
CA LEU A 6 -17.33 -7.71 0.12
C LEU A 6 -16.70 -7.35 -1.24
N GLN A 7 -17.24 -7.88 -2.34
CA GLN A 7 -16.80 -7.54 -3.69
C GLN A 7 -16.94 -6.04 -4.00
N GLN A 8 -17.90 -5.33 -3.39
CA GLN A 8 -18.10 -3.90 -3.65
C GLN A 8 -16.90 -3.05 -3.20
N ALA A 9 -16.27 -3.41 -2.07
CA ALA A 9 -15.04 -2.74 -1.62
C ALA A 9 -13.89 -2.98 -2.61
N VAL A 10 -13.76 -4.20 -3.15
CA VAL A 10 -12.75 -4.53 -4.17
C VAL A 10 -12.99 -3.76 -5.47
N ASP A 11 -14.24 -3.68 -5.92
CA ASP A 11 -14.61 -2.96 -7.13
C ASP A 11 -14.30 -1.46 -7.01
N ARG A 12 -14.66 -0.83 -5.89
CA ARG A 12 -14.33 0.58 -5.62
C ARG A 12 -12.83 0.82 -5.47
N TYR A 13 -12.11 -0.10 -4.84
CA TYR A 13 -10.65 -0.03 -4.76
C TYR A 13 -10.02 -0.07 -6.17
N GLY A 14 -10.51 -0.95 -7.04
CA GLY A 14 -10.10 -0.98 -8.45
C GLY A 14 -10.38 0.32 -9.20
N VAL A 15 -11.54 0.94 -8.97
CA VAL A 15 -11.86 2.27 -9.53
C VAL A 15 -10.88 3.32 -9.02
N SER A 16 -10.64 3.42 -7.72
CA SER A 16 -9.70 4.38 -7.12
C SER A 16 -8.27 4.20 -7.64
N LEU A 17 -7.84 2.97 -7.90
CA LEU A 17 -6.51 2.66 -8.46
C LEU A 17 -6.36 2.99 -9.96
N THR A 18 -7.45 3.36 -10.65
CA THR A 18 -7.39 3.78 -12.06
C THR A 18 -6.54 5.04 -12.23
N VAL A 19 -6.60 5.99 -11.27
CA VAL A 19 -5.80 7.22 -11.31
C VAL A 19 -4.30 6.93 -11.21
N PRO A 20 -3.77 6.25 -10.17
CA PRO A 20 -2.35 5.92 -10.09
C PRO A 20 -1.89 5.06 -11.27
N SER A 21 -2.72 4.16 -11.79
CA SER A 21 -2.38 3.38 -13.00
C SER A 21 -2.18 4.29 -14.21
N LYS A 22 -3.09 5.24 -14.46
CA LYS A 22 -2.96 6.19 -15.58
C LYS A 22 -1.77 7.13 -15.40
N LEU A 23 -1.51 7.61 -14.18
CA LEU A 23 -0.34 8.44 -13.89
C LEU A 23 0.98 7.71 -14.19
N ARG A 24 1.05 6.42 -13.85
CA ARG A 24 2.19 5.56 -14.21
C ARG A 24 2.38 5.49 -15.73
N ASP A 25 1.30 5.35 -16.49
CA ASP A 25 1.35 5.22 -17.96
C ASP A 25 1.77 6.51 -18.66
N LEU A 26 1.66 7.66 -17.99
CA LEU A 26 2.17 8.95 -18.48
C LEU A 26 3.69 9.10 -18.33
N HIS A 27 4.35 8.25 -17.54
CA HIS A 27 5.79 8.38 -17.32
C HIS A 27 6.56 7.89 -18.56
N PRO A 28 7.51 8.66 -19.13
CA PRO A 28 8.17 8.32 -20.39
C PRO A 28 9.13 7.13 -20.31
N ARG A 29 9.49 6.69 -19.10
CA ARG A 29 10.36 5.53 -18.78
C ARG A 29 11.75 5.50 -19.46
N LYS A 30 12.13 6.57 -20.17
CA LYS A 30 13.45 6.68 -20.80
C LYS A 30 14.54 6.83 -19.74
N GLN A 31 15.69 6.21 -19.99
CA GLN A 31 16.87 6.41 -19.17
C GLN A 31 17.28 7.90 -19.21
N GLY A 32 17.62 8.46 -18.05
CA GLY A 32 18.01 9.86 -17.92
C GLY A 32 17.07 10.68 -17.04
N ASN A 33 17.07 11.99 -17.24
CA ASN A 33 16.26 12.91 -16.44
C ASN A 33 14.79 12.90 -16.94
N PRO A 34 13.81 12.50 -16.10
CA PRO A 34 12.40 12.50 -16.49
C PRO A 34 11.78 13.92 -16.58
N GLY A 35 12.52 14.97 -16.21
CA GLY A 35 12.02 16.35 -16.22
C GLY A 35 10.79 16.49 -15.32
N ASN A 36 9.74 17.14 -15.83
CA ASN A 36 8.49 17.31 -15.08
C ASN A 36 7.76 15.99 -14.81
N ALA A 37 8.02 14.92 -15.58
CA ALA A 37 7.41 13.62 -15.36
C ALA A 37 7.86 12.98 -14.04
N ALA A 38 8.94 13.46 -13.42
CA ALA A 38 9.37 13.02 -12.10
C ALA A 38 8.28 13.20 -11.03
N ALA A 39 7.43 14.22 -11.18
CA ALA A 39 6.32 14.52 -10.27
C ALA A 39 5.22 13.45 -10.27
N LEU A 40 5.20 12.55 -11.26
CA LEU A 40 4.24 11.45 -11.32
C LEU A 40 4.47 10.44 -10.17
N ALA A 41 5.72 10.21 -9.76
CA ALA A 41 6.01 9.21 -8.72
C ALA A 41 5.41 9.59 -7.35
N PRO A 42 5.61 10.82 -6.82
CA PRO A 42 4.87 11.30 -5.65
C PRO A 42 3.34 11.20 -5.78
N ALA A 43 2.79 11.59 -6.93
CA ALA A 43 1.34 11.55 -7.17
C ALA A 43 0.78 10.12 -7.16
N ILE A 44 1.50 9.16 -7.74
CA ILE A 44 1.14 7.74 -7.69
C ILE A 44 1.13 7.25 -6.25
N VAL A 45 2.18 7.51 -5.47
CA VAL A 45 2.23 7.08 -4.06
C VAL A 45 1.06 7.64 -3.25
N LEU A 46 0.79 8.95 -3.35
CA LEU A 46 -0.30 9.60 -2.61
C LEU A 46 -1.67 9.04 -3.00
N THR A 47 -1.93 8.87 -4.30
CA THR A 47 -3.24 8.38 -4.78
C THR A 47 -3.43 6.89 -4.49
N THR A 48 -2.38 6.08 -4.57
CA THR A 48 -2.41 4.66 -4.19
C THR A 48 -2.68 4.49 -2.70
N ILE A 49 -1.98 5.21 -1.82
CA ILE A 49 -2.20 5.09 -0.38
C ILE A 49 -3.61 5.56 -0.02
N SER A 50 -4.07 6.68 -0.59
CA SER A 50 -5.45 7.14 -0.38
C SER A 50 -6.49 6.10 -0.83
N ALA A 51 -6.26 5.43 -1.96
CA ALA A 51 -7.13 4.35 -2.43
C ALA A 51 -7.14 3.16 -1.44
N PHE A 52 -5.98 2.79 -0.90
CA PHE A 52 -5.86 1.73 0.10
C PHE A 52 -6.56 2.09 1.41
N GLU A 53 -6.42 3.33 1.87
CA GLU A 53 -7.06 3.81 3.10
C GLU A 53 -8.58 3.64 3.03
N GLY A 54 -9.20 4.10 1.94
CA GLY A 54 -10.64 3.92 1.72
C GLY A 54 -11.06 2.45 1.57
N PHE A 55 -10.22 1.61 0.94
CA PHE A 55 -10.48 0.18 0.86
C PHE A 55 -10.52 -0.49 2.23
N VAL A 56 -9.55 -0.20 3.11
CA VAL A 56 -9.50 -0.81 4.45
C VAL A 56 -10.71 -0.42 5.29
N GLU A 57 -11.08 0.86 5.29
CA GLU A 57 -12.25 1.34 6.04
C GLU A 57 -13.53 0.63 5.59
N GLU A 58 -13.78 0.60 4.27
CA GLU A 58 -14.98 -0.04 3.72
C GLU A 58 -14.96 -1.56 3.91
N PHE A 59 -13.84 -2.21 3.61
CA PHE A 59 -13.74 -3.67 3.68
C PHE A 59 -13.93 -4.17 5.12
N VAL A 60 -13.29 -3.53 6.10
CA VAL A 60 -13.49 -3.88 7.52
C VAL A 60 -14.94 -3.64 7.93
N ALA A 61 -15.56 -2.53 7.50
CA ALA A 61 -16.98 -2.26 7.80
C ALA A 61 -17.90 -3.38 7.28
N LEU A 62 -17.68 -3.84 6.05
CA LEU A 62 -18.45 -4.92 5.46
C LEU A 62 -18.21 -6.26 6.17
N VAL A 63 -16.95 -6.61 6.50
CA VAL A 63 -16.64 -7.83 7.26
C VAL A 63 -17.35 -7.81 8.62
N VAL A 64 -17.29 -6.69 9.34
CA VAL A 64 -17.96 -6.50 10.63
C VAL A 64 -19.49 -6.64 10.47
N GLY A 65 -20.06 -6.07 9.41
CA GLY A 65 -21.48 -6.22 9.07
C GLY A 65 -21.88 -7.67 8.82
N HIS A 66 -21.10 -8.41 8.02
CA HIS A 66 -21.34 -9.84 7.74
C HIS A 66 -21.20 -10.72 8.98
N ARG A 67 -20.52 -10.23 10.03
CA ARG A 67 -20.45 -10.86 11.36
C ARG A 67 -21.64 -10.49 12.27
N GLY A 68 -22.65 -9.80 11.75
CA GLY A 68 -23.90 -9.49 12.46
C GLY A 68 -23.82 -8.31 13.43
N GLN A 69 -22.77 -7.49 13.35
CA GLN A 69 -22.59 -6.33 14.23
C GLN A 69 -23.47 -5.16 13.78
N SER A 70 -23.92 -4.34 14.74
CA SER A 70 -24.73 -3.14 14.48
C SER A 70 -23.93 -1.99 13.89
N TYR A 71 -24.60 -1.00 13.28
CA TYR A 71 -23.93 0.20 12.77
C TYR A 71 -23.13 0.97 13.83
N GLY A 72 -23.60 1.00 15.08
CA GLY A 72 -22.86 1.62 16.17
C GLY A 72 -21.56 0.88 16.51
N GLN A 73 -21.55 -0.45 16.41
CA GLN A 73 -20.35 -1.27 16.58
C GLN A 73 -19.40 -1.13 15.39
N ILE A 74 -19.95 -1.11 14.17
CA ILE A 74 -19.18 -0.84 12.94
C ILE A 74 -18.45 0.50 13.05
N ALA A 75 -19.19 1.59 13.33
CA ALA A 75 -18.62 2.93 13.41
C ALA A 75 -17.47 3.06 14.43
N LYS A 76 -17.59 2.39 15.59
CA LYS A 76 -16.53 2.35 16.60
C LYS A 76 -15.28 1.59 16.12
N LEU A 77 -15.45 0.56 15.30
CA LEU A 77 -14.34 -0.26 14.82
C LEU A 77 -13.60 0.37 13.63
N VAL A 78 -14.34 1.05 12.74
CA VAL A 78 -13.83 1.58 11.46
C VAL A 78 -13.46 3.07 11.49
N SER A 79 -13.60 3.75 12.64
CA SER A 79 -13.02 5.08 12.84
C SER A 79 -11.48 4.95 12.96
N ILE A 80 -10.82 4.87 11.81
CA ILE A 80 -9.39 4.61 11.68
C ILE A 80 -8.77 5.75 10.88
N ASN A 81 -7.68 6.33 11.39
CA ASN A 81 -6.97 7.41 10.69
C ASN A 81 -5.71 6.86 10.03
N ASN A 82 -5.59 7.04 8.71
CA ASN A 82 -4.45 6.60 7.90
C ASN A 82 -4.09 5.11 8.10
N PRO A 83 -5.05 4.17 7.89
CA PRO A 83 -4.80 2.75 8.12
C PRO A 83 -3.65 2.21 7.27
N THR A 84 -2.77 1.46 7.93
CA THR A 84 -1.68 0.72 7.28
C THR A 84 -2.05 -0.76 7.09
N VAL A 85 -1.21 -1.54 6.43
CA VAL A 85 -1.39 -3.01 6.36
C VAL A 85 -1.41 -3.64 7.76
N LYS A 86 -0.57 -3.14 8.68
CA LYS A 86 -0.60 -3.57 10.08
C LYS A 86 -1.94 -3.26 10.74
N THR A 87 -2.47 -2.05 10.53
CA THR A 87 -3.77 -1.66 11.07
C THR A 87 -4.89 -2.54 10.53
N PHE A 88 -4.85 -2.84 9.23
CA PHE A 88 -5.84 -3.72 8.60
C PHE A 88 -5.80 -5.14 9.18
N ASP A 89 -4.60 -5.70 9.34
CA ASP A 89 -4.40 -7.02 9.95
C ASP A 89 -4.91 -7.06 11.39
N GLU A 90 -4.54 -6.07 12.22
CA GLU A 90 -5.00 -5.94 13.61
C GLU A 90 -6.53 -5.89 13.71
N LYS A 91 -7.18 -5.13 12.82
CA LYS A 91 -8.64 -5.00 12.78
C LYS A 91 -9.31 -6.30 12.33
N LEU A 92 -8.79 -6.97 11.31
CA LEU A 92 -9.31 -8.27 10.90
C LEU A 92 -9.12 -9.32 12.00
N THR A 93 -7.97 -9.34 12.67
CA THR A 93 -7.73 -10.23 13.83
C THR A 93 -8.73 -9.96 14.95
N GLN A 94 -8.99 -8.70 15.28
CA GLN A 94 -9.99 -8.34 16.29
C GLN A 94 -11.40 -8.82 15.93
N VAL A 95 -11.81 -8.67 14.66
CA VAL A 95 -13.17 -8.93 14.20
C VAL A 95 -13.43 -10.42 13.93
N LEU A 96 -12.45 -11.10 13.34
CA LEU A 96 -12.55 -12.50 12.94
C LEU A 96 -12.15 -13.45 14.08
N GLY A 97 -11.35 -12.97 15.03
CA GLY A 97 -10.78 -13.81 16.09
C GLY A 97 -9.80 -14.86 15.56
N TRP A 98 -9.30 -14.70 14.33
CA TRP A 98 -8.30 -15.61 13.79
C TRP A 98 -6.93 -15.36 14.48
N GLY A 99 -6.17 -16.42 14.73
CA GLY A 99 -4.90 -16.32 15.45
C GLY A 99 -3.87 -15.44 14.73
N THR A 100 -2.85 -14.97 15.45
CA THR A 100 -1.75 -14.18 14.86
C THR A 100 -0.88 -15.00 13.90
N GLY A 101 -0.81 -16.32 14.09
CA GLY A 101 -0.06 -17.28 13.26
C GLY A 101 -0.86 -17.93 12.14
N VAL A 102 -1.67 -17.17 11.42
CA VAL A 102 -2.41 -17.68 10.24
C VAL A 102 -1.44 -18.14 9.15
N ALA A 103 -1.58 -19.39 8.70
CA ALA A 103 -0.64 -20.05 7.79
C ALA A 103 -0.38 -19.29 6.49
N TRP A 104 -1.36 -18.51 6.01
CA TRP A 104 -1.19 -17.72 4.79
C TRP A 104 -0.12 -16.63 4.92
N LYS A 105 0.13 -16.10 6.12
CA LYS A 105 1.21 -15.10 6.34
C LYS A 105 2.59 -15.72 6.14
N SER A 106 2.77 -16.96 6.57
CA SER A 106 4.03 -17.70 6.37
C SER A 106 4.27 -18.05 4.90
N ALA A 107 3.19 -18.22 4.11
CA ALA A 107 3.25 -18.47 2.68
C ALA A 107 3.27 -17.18 1.83
N TYR A 108 3.06 -16.02 2.43
CA TYR A 108 2.96 -14.75 1.71
C TYR A 108 4.34 -14.30 1.25
N THR A 109 4.44 -14.05 -0.05
CA THR A 109 5.56 -13.36 -0.65
C THR A 109 5.08 -12.33 -1.66
N VAL A 110 5.85 -11.28 -1.83
CA VAL A 110 5.61 -10.25 -2.85
C VAL A 110 6.93 -9.74 -3.38
N GLU A 111 7.03 -9.60 -4.69
CA GLU A 111 8.19 -8.95 -5.30
C GLU A 111 8.00 -7.44 -5.29
N VAL A 112 9.08 -6.70 -5.10
CA VAL A 112 9.13 -5.25 -5.31
C VAL A 112 10.46 -4.89 -5.96
N TRP A 113 10.55 -3.67 -6.52
CA TRP A 113 11.83 -3.17 -6.98
C TRP A 113 12.79 -2.95 -5.80
N LYS A 114 14.04 -3.37 -5.98
CA LYS A 114 15.11 -3.09 -5.04
C LYS A 114 15.75 -1.75 -5.40
N PRO A 115 15.78 -0.76 -4.49
CA PRO A 115 16.51 0.49 -4.74
C PRO A 115 17.99 0.19 -5.03
N PRO A 116 18.58 0.79 -6.08
CA PRO A 116 20.00 0.58 -6.39
C PRO A 116 20.90 1.19 -5.31
N ALA A 117 22.09 0.64 -5.15
CA ALA A 117 23.11 1.21 -4.29
C ALA A 117 23.57 2.59 -4.80
N ILE A 118 24.20 3.38 -3.93
CA ILE A 118 24.78 4.66 -4.32
C ILE A 118 25.84 4.41 -5.39
N GLY A 119 25.74 5.14 -6.52
CA GLY A 119 26.64 4.99 -7.66
C GLY A 119 26.19 3.94 -8.69
N ASP A 120 25.15 3.15 -8.40
CA ASP A 120 24.57 2.20 -9.34
C ASP A 120 23.34 2.80 -10.06
N SER A 121 23.23 2.49 -11.35
CA SER A 121 22.14 2.89 -12.23
C SER A 121 21.25 1.73 -12.68
N THR A 122 21.64 0.48 -12.41
CA THR A 122 20.89 -0.70 -12.82
C THR A 122 19.71 -0.96 -11.90
N TRP A 123 18.56 -0.34 -12.22
CA TRP A 123 17.27 -0.56 -11.55
C TRP A 123 16.67 -1.96 -11.75
N ILE A 124 17.46 -2.96 -12.14
CA ILE A 124 16.97 -4.24 -12.66
C ILE A 124 17.15 -5.36 -11.62
N GLN A 125 16.90 -5.06 -10.36
CA GLN A 125 16.83 -6.10 -9.33
C GLN A 125 15.49 -6.02 -8.61
N LYS A 126 14.83 -7.18 -8.55
CA LYS A 126 13.67 -7.40 -7.69
C LYS A 126 14.17 -7.94 -6.36
N GLN A 127 13.44 -7.63 -5.30
CA GLN A 127 13.58 -8.29 -4.01
C GLN A 127 12.24 -8.91 -3.63
N THR A 128 12.29 -10.08 -3.02
CA THR A 128 11.11 -10.75 -2.48
C THR A 128 10.97 -10.38 -1.01
N LEU A 129 9.81 -9.89 -0.63
CA LEU A 129 9.44 -9.59 0.75
C LEU A 129 8.57 -10.72 1.28
N ASN A 130 8.84 -11.16 2.50
CA ASN A 130 7.88 -11.95 3.28
C ASN A 130 6.82 -11.00 3.91
N TRP A 131 5.88 -11.56 4.66
CA TRP A 131 4.83 -10.77 5.32
C TRP A 131 5.37 -9.67 6.24
N SER A 132 6.37 -9.96 7.06
CA SER A 132 6.94 -8.98 8.01
C SER A 132 7.60 -7.83 7.25
N ASP A 133 8.42 -8.14 6.25
CA ASP A 133 9.11 -7.13 5.46
C ASP A 133 8.12 -6.28 4.64
N ALA A 134 7.03 -6.88 4.15
CA ALA A 134 5.95 -6.18 3.46
C ALA A 134 5.25 -5.18 4.39
N VAL A 135 4.95 -5.57 5.63
CA VAL A 135 4.36 -4.68 6.64
C VAL A 135 5.29 -3.51 6.92
N ASP A 136 6.58 -3.77 7.18
CA ASP A 136 7.56 -2.73 7.48
C ASP A 136 7.76 -1.77 6.29
N GLN A 137 7.79 -2.27 5.06
CA GLN A 137 7.86 -1.40 3.88
C GLN A 137 6.63 -0.51 3.74
N VAL A 138 5.41 -1.01 4.04
CA VAL A 138 4.22 -0.16 4.04
C VAL A 138 4.32 0.94 5.08
N GLU A 139 4.84 0.67 6.28
CA GLU A 139 5.10 1.73 7.28
C GLU A 139 6.08 2.79 6.75
N GLY A 140 7.11 2.37 6.00
CA GLY A 140 8.01 3.28 5.29
C GLY A 140 7.29 4.16 4.26
N TRP A 141 6.39 3.57 3.47
CA TRP A 141 5.55 4.31 2.52
C TRP A 141 4.58 5.28 3.18
N MET A 142 4.10 4.98 4.40
CA MET A 142 3.29 5.90 5.18
C MET A 142 4.10 7.12 5.65
N GLN A 143 5.37 6.94 6.00
CA GLN A 143 6.27 8.08 6.27
C GLN A 143 6.52 8.90 5.00
N VAL A 144 6.64 8.26 3.83
CA VAL A 144 6.73 8.95 2.54
C VAL A 144 5.48 9.81 2.30
N ARG A 145 4.27 9.24 2.45
CA ARG A 145 3.01 9.99 2.36
C ARG A 145 3.00 11.17 3.32
N HIS A 146 3.35 10.96 4.58
CA HIS A 146 3.39 12.02 5.58
C HIS A 146 4.28 13.19 5.12
N CYS A 147 5.52 12.91 4.71
CA CYS A 147 6.45 13.94 4.27
C CYS A 147 5.92 14.70 3.04
N LEU A 148 5.34 14.00 2.07
CA LEU A 148 4.76 14.60 0.87
C LEU A 148 3.52 15.46 1.18
N SER A 149 2.59 14.95 1.97
CA SER A 149 1.33 15.63 2.31
C SER A 149 1.54 16.90 3.13
N HIS A 150 2.61 16.96 3.93
CA HIS A 150 2.97 18.16 4.70
C HIS A 150 3.94 19.10 3.96
N GLY A 151 4.35 18.78 2.73
CA GLY A 151 5.28 19.60 1.95
C GLY A 151 6.68 19.67 2.55
N LEU A 152 7.09 18.65 3.32
CA LEU A 152 8.43 18.59 3.91
C LEU A 152 9.51 18.32 2.86
N VAL A 153 9.11 17.67 1.75
CA VAL A 153 9.94 17.38 0.59
C VAL A 153 9.10 17.45 -0.68
N ALA A 154 9.72 17.74 -1.83
CA ALA A 154 9.06 17.60 -3.13
C ALA A 154 9.01 16.12 -3.58
N GLY A 155 9.96 15.32 -3.11
CA GLY A 155 10.00 13.87 -3.19
C GLY A 155 10.75 13.32 -4.41
N TRP A 156 10.72 14.02 -5.53
CA TRP A 156 11.25 13.52 -6.82
C TRP A 156 12.72 13.87 -7.07
N ARG A 157 13.31 14.78 -6.28
CA ARG A 157 14.75 15.09 -6.31
C ARG A 157 15.47 14.46 -5.11
N PRO A 158 16.80 14.34 -5.15
CA PRO A 158 17.58 13.99 -3.96
C PRO A 158 17.41 15.05 -2.86
N GLU A 159 16.71 14.68 -1.80
CA GLU A 159 16.35 15.55 -0.68
C GLU A 159 16.65 14.85 0.65
N TYR A 160 16.70 15.62 1.74
CA TYR A 160 16.74 15.05 3.09
C TYR A 160 15.31 14.74 3.52
N TRP A 161 15.06 13.48 3.84
CA TRP A 161 13.75 13.03 4.31
C TRP A 161 13.77 13.03 5.83
N PRO A 162 12.82 13.73 6.49
CA PRO A 162 12.74 13.76 7.94
C PRO A 162 12.55 12.38 8.56
N GLY A 163 12.98 12.26 9.82
CA GLY A 163 12.74 11.10 10.67
C GLY A 163 11.26 10.81 10.90
N PRO A 164 10.90 9.56 11.26
CA PRO A 164 9.52 9.24 11.57
C PRO A 164 9.04 10.05 12.77
N MET A 165 7.82 10.60 12.69
CA MET A 165 7.19 11.24 13.85
C MET A 165 6.79 10.22 14.93
N ARG A 166 6.51 8.97 14.52
CA ARG A 166 6.12 7.85 15.39
C ARG A 166 6.67 6.55 14.80
N GLY A 167 7.05 5.62 15.68
CA GLY A 167 7.65 4.33 15.28
C GLY A 167 9.14 4.44 14.93
N SER A 168 9.69 3.36 14.39
CA SER A 168 11.12 3.23 14.06
C SER A 168 11.43 3.19 12.57
N ILE A 169 10.42 2.96 11.71
CA ILE A 169 10.63 2.83 10.27
C ILE A 169 10.75 4.21 9.63
N HIS A 170 11.83 4.43 8.89
CA HIS A 170 12.14 5.69 8.23
C HIS A 170 11.66 5.68 6.77
N ALA A 171 11.25 6.83 6.21
CA ALA A 171 10.89 6.94 4.79
C ALA A 171 12.03 6.47 3.87
N SER A 172 13.29 6.64 4.28
CA SER A 172 14.47 6.21 3.53
C SER A 172 14.55 4.69 3.30
N SER A 173 13.82 3.86 4.05
CA SER A 173 13.84 2.41 3.88
C SER A 173 13.27 1.95 2.52
N VAL A 174 12.44 2.78 1.89
CA VAL A 174 11.75 2.47 0.62
C VAL A 174 12.16 3.40 -0.53
N LEU A 175 13.07 4.34 -0.28
CA LEU A 175 13.50 5.36 -1.25
C LEU A 175 14.85 5.04 -1.87
N ARG A 176 15.13 5.64 -3.03
CA ARG A 176 16.45 5.53 -3.65
C ARG A 176 17.47 6.35 -2.87
N PRO A 177 18.58 5.77 -2.39
CA PRO A 177 19.65 6.53 -1.75
C PRO A 177 20.44 7.35 -2.78
N SER A 178 21.00 8.46 -2.31
CA SER A 178 21.87 9.36 -3.04
C SER A 178 23.02 9.84 -2.14
N ALA A 179 24.03 10.46 -2.74
CA ALA A 179 25.19 10.95 -2.01
C ALA A 179 24.80 11.95 -0.91
N GLY A 180 25.55 11.93 0.20
CA GLY A 180 25.35 12.84 1.32
C GLY A 180 24.10 12.56 2.16
N GLY A 181 23.60 11.31 2.17
CA GLY A 181 22.44 10.90 2.99
C GLY A 181 21.07 11.30 2.44
N LYS A 182 21.04 11.81 1.20
CA LYS A 182 19.82 12.21 0.52
C LYS A 182 19.09 11.01 -0.08
N HIS A 183 17.79 11.14 -0.25
CA HIS A 183 16.96 10.11 -0.88
C HIS A 183 16.00 10.74 -1.88
N SER A 184 15.57 9.96 -2.87
CA SER A 184 14.61 10.40 -3.89
C SER A 184 13.60 9.29 -4.19
N LEU A 185 12.36 9.67 -4.42
CA LEU A 185 11.31 8.79 -4.90
C LEU A 185 11.43 8.61 -6.42
N SER A 186 11.58 7.36 -6.86
CA SER A 186 11.59 6.99 -8.27
C SER A 186 10.23 6.43 -8.71
N ILE A 187 10.02 6.34 -10.04
CA ILE A 187 8.84 5.68 -10.59
C ILE A 187 8.74 4.20 -10.18
N HIS A 188 9.87 3.48 -10.13
CA HIS A 188 9.92 2.09 -9.66
C HIS A 188 9.58 1.97 -8.16
N GLY A 189 9.97 2.96 -7.35
CA GLY A 189 9.54 3.05 -5.95
C GLY A 189 8.02 3.21 -5.86
N ALA A 190 7.43 4.10 -6.66
CA ALA A 190 5.99 4.29 -6.71
C ALA A 190 5.23 3.04 -7.20
N GLU A 191 5.76 2.33 -8.21
CA GLU A 191 5.23 1.04 -8.66
C GLU A 191 5.30 -0.02 -7.56
N SER A 192 6.40 -0.06 -6.80
CA SER A 192 6.57 -0.97 -5.66
C SER A 192 5.54 -0.69 -4.56
N CYS A 193 5.33 0.58 -4.19
CA CYS A 193 4.29 0.98 -3.24
C CYS A 193 2.91 0.46 -3.67
N ALA A 194 2.54 0.70 -4.93
CA ALA A 194 1.23 0.31 -5.44
C ALA A 194 1.05 -1.20 -5.57
N HIS A 195 2.08 -1.90 -6.05
CA HIS A 195 2.06 -3.35 -6.12
C HIS A 195 1.92 -3.98 -4.71
N LEU A 196 2.68 -3.47 -3.74
CA LEU A 196 2.68 -3.95 -2.36
C LEU A 196 1.32 -3.78 -1.68
N LEU A 197 0.71 -2.59 -1.79
CA LEU A 197 -0.61 -2.32 -1.20
C LEU A 197 -1.73 -3.12 -1.86
N VAL A 198 -1.68 -3.34 -3.18
CA VAL A 198 -2.63 -4.23 -3.87
C VAL A 198 -2.45 -5.68 -3.44
N SER A 199 -1.20 -6.16 -3.37
CA SER A 199 -0.89 -7.54 -3.01
C SER A 199 -1.32 -7.87 -1.58
N THR A 200 -0.98 -7.01 -0.62
CA THR A 200 -1.35 -7.18 0.79
C THR A 200 -2.86 -7.08 1.00
N ALA A 201 -3.53 -6.10 0.37
CA ALA A 201 -4.99 -5.98 0.38
C ALA A 201 -5.66 -7.25 -0.14
N ARG A 202 -5.21 -7.77 -1.29
CA ARG A 202 -5.73 -9.00 -1.91
C ARG A 202 -5.56 -10.21 -0.98
N ALA A 203 -4.37 -10.39 -0.41
CA ALA A 203 -4.09 -11.50 0.48
C ALA A 203 -5.03 -11.49 1.70
N MET A 204 -5.08 -10.38 2.43
CA MET A 204 -5.93 -10.27 3.64
C MET A 204 -7.41 -10.40 3.32
N ALA A 205 -7.89 -9.75 2.26
CA ALA A 205 -9.30 -9.74 1.90
C ALA A 205 -9.79 -11.12 1.42
N ASN A 206 -8.98 -11.84 0.64
CA ASN A 206 -9.30 -13.22 0.24
C ASN A 206 -9.41 -14.12 1.46
N GLN A 207 -8.47 -14.01 2.39
CA GLN A 207 -8.46 -14.82 3.61
C GLN A 207 -9.66 -14.49 4.49
N ALA A 208 -9.96 -13.21 4.69
CA ALA A 208 -11.12 -12.77 5.48
C ALA A 208 -12.43 -13.28 4.88
N THR A 209 -12.58 -13.17 3.55
CA THR A 209 -13.72 -13.68 2.79
C THR A 209 -13.90 -15.18 2.99
N THR A 210 -12.82 -15.96 2.84
CA THR A 210 -12.85 -17.41 3.08
C THR A 210 -13.25 -17.73 4.52
N TYR A 211 -12.69 -17.01 5.50
CA TYR A 211 -12.97 -17.24 6.92
C TYR A 211 -14.45 -17.02 7.28
N ILE A 212 -15.09 -16.01 6.70
CA ILE A 212 -16.51 -15.71 6.96
C ILE A 212 -17.48 -16.42 6.01
N GLY A 213 -16.98 -17.34 5.18
CA GLY A 213 -17.80 -18.15 4.27
C GLY A 213 -18.46 -17.38 3.13
N GLN A 214 -17.88 -16.25 2.70
CA GLN A 214 -18.38 -15.46 1.58
C GLN A 214 -17.79 -15.94 0.24
N PRO A 215 -18.46 -15.66 -0.90
CA PRO A 215 -17.94 -16.01 -2.23
C PRO A 215 -16.56 -15.41 -2.50
N ALA A 216 -15.72 -16.14 -3.25
CA ALA A 216 -14.38 -15.68 -3.61
C ALA A 216 -14.39 -14.30 -4.30
N LEU A 217 -13.47 -13.44 -3.89
CA LEU A 217 -13.33 -12.09 -4.45
C LEU A 217 -12.68 -12.13 -5.84
N ASN A 218 -13.23 -11.36 -6.75
CA ASN A 218 -12.68 -11.16 -8.08
C ASN A 218 -11.84 -9.88 -8.14
N TRP A 219 -10.55 -10.03 -8.41
CA TRP A 219 -9.58 -8.95 -8.51
C TRP A 219 -9.21 -8.57 -9.95
N SER A 220 -9.87 -9.15 -10.96
CA SER A 220 -9.48 -9.01 -12.37
C SER A 220 -9.57 -7.57 -12.90
N LYS A 221 -10.42 -6.74 -12.29
CA LYS A 221 -10.59 -5.33 -12.63
C LYS A 221 -9.66 -4.39 -11.86
N VAL A 222 -8.93 -4.89 -10.86
CA VAL A 222 -7.99 -4.09 -10.09
C VAL A 222 -6.72 -3.90 -10.93
N PRO A 223 -6.28 -2.66 -11.21
CA PRO A 223 -5.09 -2.41 -12.00
C PRO A 223 -3.85 -3.13 -11.47
N THR A 224 -3.05 -3.68 -12.38
CA THR A 224 -1.75 -4.25 -12.06
C THR A 224 -0.68 -3.16 -12.16
N PHE A 225 0.27 -3.16 -11.23
CA PHE A 225 1.44 -2.28 -11.26
C PHE A 225 2.65 -3.11 -11.68
N ALA A 226 3.38 -2.61 -12.69
CA ALA A 226 4.48 -3.34 -13.33
C ALA A 226 5.67 -3.50 -12.38
N LEU A 227 6.25 -4.70 -12.39
CA LEU A 227 7.52 -5.08 -11.78
C LEU A 227 8.34 -5.86 -12.79
#